data_AF-A0A4U9IY54-F1
#
_entry.id   AF-A0A4U9IY54-F1
#
_cell.length_a   1.000
_cell.length_b   1.000
_cell.length_c   1.000
_cell.angle_alpha   90.00
_cell.angle_beta   90.00
_cell.angle_gamma   90.00
#
_symmetry.space_group_name_H-M   'P 1'
#
loop_
_entity.id
_entity.type
_entity.pdbx_description
1 polymer ?
#
loop_
_entity_poly.entity_id
_entity_poly.type
_entity_poly.pdbx_seq_one_letter_code
_entity_poly.pdbx_strand_id
1 'polypeptide(L)'
;MISRSTAGAARRWRTSSVFLKDFPGAETIRLEQNYRSTNNILSAANALIENNNGRLGKKLWTGGIDGEPISLYCAFNELDEARFVVNRIKTWQDNGGALEKCAILYRSNAQSRVLEEALLQASMPYRIYGGMRFFERQEIKDALSYLRLIANRNDDAAFERVVNTPTRGIGDRTLDVVRQTSRDRQLTLWQACRELLQEKALAGRAASALQRFLELIEALAHETADMPLHVQTDRVIKDSGLRMMYEQEKGEKGQTRIENLEELVTATRQFSYNEEDEDLMPLQAFLSHAALEAGEGQADTWQDAVQLMTLHSAKGLEFPQVFIVGMEGGDVPEPDVAG
;
A
#
# COMPACT_ATOMS: atom_id res chain seq x y z
N MET A 1 -0.30 -37.65 -20.31
CA MET A 1 0.07 -36.75 -19.19
C MET A 1 -0.89 -35.57 -19.24
N ILE A 2 -1.96 -35.61 -18.45
CA ILE A 2 -3.05 -34.62 -18.52
C ILE A 2 -2.58 -33.36 -17.80
N SER A 3 -2.28 -32.29 -18.55
CA SER A 3 -2.00 -30.98 -17.95
C SER A 3 -3.34 -30.24 -17.73
N ARG A 4 -3.66 -29.95 -16.46
CA ARG A 4 -4.72 -29.00 -16.12
C ARG A 4 -4.17 -27.59 -16.39
N SER A 5 -4.58 -26.98 -17.49
CA SER A 5 -4.26 -25.59 -17.81
C SER A 5 -5.42 -24.69 -17.39
N THR A 6 -5.38 -24.26 -16.12
CA THR A 6 -6.01 -23.03 -15.65
C THR A 6 -4.93 -22.17 -15.03
N ALA A 7 -4.18 -21.45 -15.86
CA ALA A 7 -3.14 -20.53 -15.40
C ALA A 7 -3.06 -19.32 -16.33
N GLY A 8 -3.74 -18.23 -15.98
CA GLY A 8 -3.36 -16.90 -16.45
C GLY A 8 -2.14 -16.46 -15.65
N ALA A 9 -1.01 -16.14 -16.27
CA ALA A 9 0.01 -15.36 -15.59
C ALA A 9 0.52 -14.25 -16.51
N ALA A 10 0.63 -13.06 -15.95
CA ALA A 10 1.47 -11.97 -16.42
C ALA A 10 2.97 -12.31 -16.28
N ARG A 11 3.37 -13.48 -16.80
CA ARG A 11 4.75 -13.81 -17.15
C ARG A 11 4.65 -14.40 -18.54
N ARG A 12 5.31 -13.77 -19.50
CA ARG A 12 5.41 -14.15 -20.92
C ARG A 12 5.43 -15.69 -21.08
N TRP A 13 4.25 -16.30 -21.21
CA TRP A 13 4.11 -17.75 -21.36
C TRP A 13 4.56 -18.08 -22.76
N ARG A 14 5.52 -19.01 -22.87
CA ARG A 14 5.70 -19.80 -24.09
C ARG A 14 4.36 -20.48 -24.36
N THR A 15 3.64 -19.97 -25.35
CA THR A 15 2.21 -20.22 -25.61
C THR A 15 1.97 -21.68 -26.01
N SER A 16 0.72 -22.14 -25.90
CA SER A 16 0.30 -23.50 -26.32
C SER A 16 0.65 -23.84 -27.78
N SER A 17 0.87 -22.84 -28.62
CA SER A 17 1.41 -22.99 -29.98
C SER A 17 2.86 -23.47 -30.00
N VAL A 18 3.67 -23.13 -29.00
CA VAL A 18 5.00 -23.69 -28.76
C VAL A 18 4.88 -25.11 -28.21
N PHE A 19 3.95 -25.35 -27.29
CA PHE A 19 3.72 -26.68 -26.72
C PHE A 19 3.33 -27.73 -27.79
N LEU A 20 2.45 -27.38 -28.73
CA LEU A 20 2.08 -28.28 -29.84
C LEU A 20 3.21 -28.46 -30.87
N LYS A 21 4.15 -27.51 -30.97
CA LYS A 21 5.37 -27.66 -31.78
C LYS A 21 6.38 -28.58 -31.10
N ASP A 22 6.54 -28.45 -29.78
CA ASP A 22 7.48 -29.24 -28.98
C ASP A 22 6.97 -30.68 -28.78
N PHE A 23 5.65 -30.90 -28.79
CA PHE A 23 5.02 -32.21 -28.60
C PHE A 23 3.94 -32.49 -29.67
N PRO A 24 4.33 -32.94 -30.88
CA PRO A 24 3.42 -33.16 -32.00
C PRO A 24 2.33 -34.23 -31.76
N GLY A 25 2.52 -35.11 -30.77
CA GLY A 25 1.56 -36.15 -30.37
C GLY A 25 0.63 -35.74 -29.22
N ALA A 26 0.65 -34.47 -28.79
CA ALA A 26 -0.16 -34.01 -27.68
C ALA A 26 -1.64 -33.82 -28.08
N GLU A 27 -2.55 -34.38 -27.29
CA GLU A 27 -3.99 -34.16 -27.43
C GLU A 27 -4.40 -32.84 -26.76
N THR A 28 -5.23 -32.04 -27.46
CA THR A 28 -5.73 -30.77 -26.93
C THR A 28 -7.15 -30.94 -26.39
N ILE A 29 -7.32 -30.82 -25.07
CA ILE A 29 -8.63 -30.79 -24.42
C ILE A 29 -8.98 -29.35 -24.05
N ARG A 30 -10.13 -28.86 -24.51
CA ARG A 30 -10.62 -27.50 -24.21
C ARG A 30 -11.67 -27.54 -23.12
N LEU A 31 -11.40 -26.89 -22.00
CA LEU A 31 -12.35 -26.73 -20.89
C LEU A 31 -13.10 -25.40 -21.05
N GLU A 32 -14.26 -25.42 -21.69
CA GLU A 32 -15.01 -24.21 -22.05
C GLU A 32 -16.19 -23.91 -21.12
N GLN A 33 -16.62 -24.89 -20.33
CA GLN A 33 -17.68 -24.70 -19.35
C GLN A 33 -17.12 -24.07 -18.05
N ASN A 34 -17.68 -22.93 -17.67
CA ASN A 34 -17.43 -22.24 -16.41
C ASN A 34 -18.50 -22.64 -15.39
N TYR A 35 -18.06 -22.98 -14.18
CA TYR A 35 -18.92 -23.41 -13.06
C TYR A 35 -18.97 -22.38 -11.91
N ARG A 36 -18.25 -21.26 -12.05
CA ARG A 36 -18.03 -20.27 -11.00
C ARG A 36 -18.97 -19.07 -11.13
N SER A 37 -19.13 -18.58 -12.36
CA SER A 37 -19.75 -17.29 -12.64
C SER A 37 -21.09 -17.44 -13.34
N THR A 38 -21.95 -16.46 -13.12
CA THR A 38 -23.25 -16.33 -13.80
C THR A 38 -23.09 -15.90 -15.25
N ASN A 39 -24.15 -16.04 -16.05
CA ASN A 39 -24.08 -15.75 -17.48
C ASN A 39 -23.77 -14.27 -17.77
N ASN A 40 -24.33 -13.35 -16.99
CA ASN A 40 -24.10 -11.91 -17.17
C ASN A 40 -22.62 -11.54 -16.96
N ILE A 41 -21.98 -12.08 -15.91
CA ILE A 41 -20.55 -11.88 -15.64
C ILE A 41 -19.71 -12.49 -16.76
N LEU A 42 -20.02 -13.72 -17.17
CA LEU A 42 -19.25 -14.44 -18.17
C LEU A 42 -19.35 -13.79 -19.56
N SER A 43 -20.52 -13.26 -19.90
CA SER A 43 -20.76 -12.53 -21.14
C SER A 43 -19.93 -11.25 -21.20
N ALA A 44 -19.91 -10.46 -20.12
CA ALA A 44 -19.06 -9.27 -20.03
C ALA A 44 -17.56 -9.61 -20.13
N ALA A 45 -17.11 -10.66 -19.42
CA ALA A 45 -15.71 -11.10 -19.49
C ALA A 45 -15.30 -11.59 -20.89
N ASN A 46 -16.18 -12.33 -21.59
CA ASN A 46 -15.94 -12.74 -22.97
C ASN A 46 -15.87 -11.54 -23.92
N ALA A 47 -16.79 -10.57 -23.79
CA ALA A 47 -16.78 -9.37 -24.61
C ALA A 47 -15.52 -8.52 -24.38
N LEU A 48 -15.04 -8.41 -23.13
CA LEU A 48 -13.81 -7.69 -22.82
C LEU A 48 -12.59 -8.36 -23.44
N ILE A 49 -12.43 -9.69 -23.27
CA ILE A 49 -11.25 -10.43 -23.74
C ILE A 49 -11.20 -10.58 -25.27
N GLU A 50 -12.32 -10.42 -25.96
CA GLU A 50 -12.38 -10.42 -27.43
C GLU A 50 -11.58 -9.29 -28.07
N ASN A 51 -11.33 -8.20 -27.34
CA ASN A 51 -10.50 -7.08 -27.80
C ASN A 51 -8.98 -7.38 -27.79
N ASN A 52 -8.54 -8.51 -27.20
CA ASN A 52 -7.12 -8.83 -27.10
C ASN A 52 -6.57 -9.55 -28.34
N ASN A 53 -5.48 -9.04 -28.90
CA ASN A 53 -4.77 -9.65 -30.02
C ASN A 53 -3.95 -10.89 -29.59
N GLY A 54 -3.76 -11.85 -30.50
CA GLY A 54 -2.93 -13.05 -30.25
C GLY A 54 -3.59 -14.15 -29.40
N ARG A 55 -4.91 -14.11 -29.25
CA ARG A 55 -5.68 -15.06 -28.45
C ARG A 55 -5.87 -16.41 -29.15
N LEU A 56 -5.74 -17.50 -28.40
CA LEU A 56 -6.23 -18.82 -28.80
C LEU A 56 -7.75 -18.81 -28.65
N GLY A 57 -8.50 -18.69 -29.75
CA GLY A 57 -9.96 -18.54 -29.76
C GLY A 57 -10.68 -19.57 -28.89
N LYS A 58 -11.14 -19.11 -27.72
CA LYS A 58 -11.86 -19.87 -26.70
C LYS A 58 -13.01 -19.02 -26.18
N LYS A 59 -14.24 -19.53 -26.21
CA LYS A 59 -15.40 -18.85 -25.62
C LYS A 59 -15.85 -19.64 -24.41
N LEU A 60 -15.94 -18.99 -23.25
CA LEU A 60 -16.45 -19.64 -22.05
C LEU A 60 -17.97 -19.56 -22.04
N TRP A 61 -18.64 -20.62 -21.60
CA TRP A 61 -20.09 -20.65 -21.39
C TRP A 61 -20.42 -21.25 -20.02
N THR A 62 -21.61 -20.98 -19.49
CA THR A 62 -22.10 -21.53 -18.22
C THR A 62 -23.48 -22.15 -18.42
N GLY A 63 -23.77 -23.23 -17.69
CA GLY A 63 -25.10 -23.83 -17.63
C GLY A 63 -25.92 -23.37 -16.41
N GLY A 64 -25.41 -22.37 -15.68
CA GLY A 64 -26.07 -21.80 -14.51
C GLY A 64 -27.13 -20.75 -14.88
N ILE A 65 -27.55 -19.98 -13.89
CA ILE A 65 -28.49 -18.88 -14.05
C ILE A 65 -27.85 -17.64 -14.69
N ASP A 66 -28.68 -16.74 -15.20
CA ASP A 66 -28.18 -15.47 -15.75
C ASP A 66 -27.53 -14.57 -14.70
N GLY A 67 -28.06 -14.60 -13.48
CA GLY A 67 -27.61 -13.78 -12.36
C GLY A 67 -28.04 -12.32 -12.48
N GLU A 68 -27.63 -11.50 -11.50
CA GLU A 68 -27.90 -10.06 -11.53
C GLU A 68 -27.05 -9.36 -12.61
N PRO A 69 -27.54 -8.24 -13.18
CA PRO A 69 -26.73 -7.39 -14.05
C PRO A 69 -25.52 -6.81 -13.30
N ILE A 70 -24.41 -6.64 -14.02
CA ILE A 70 -23.25 -5.92 -13.48
C ILE A 70 -23.64 -4.46 -13.28
N SER A 71 -23.49 -3.97 -12.05
CA SER A 71 -23.76 -2.59 -11.69
C SER A 71 -22.52 -1.71 -11.88
N LEU A 72 -22.72 -0.51 -12.41
CA LEU A 72 -21.69 0.51 -12.54
C LEU A 72 -22.09 1.73 -11.71
N TYR A 73 -21.17 2.25 -10.91
CA TYR A 73 -21.35 3.49 -10.15
C TYR A 73 -20.20 4.44 -10.50
N CYS A 74 -20.54 5.63 -10.99
CA CYS A 74 -19.55 6.68 -11.26
C CYS A 74 -19.53 7.63 -10.07
N ALA A 75 -18.54 7.47 -9.20
CA ALA A 75 -18.35 8.31 -8.03
C ALA A 75 -17.86 9.72 -8.40
N PHE A 76 -18.12 10.71 -7.53
CA PHE A 76 -17.59 12.07 -7.72
C PHE A 76 -16.09 12.17 -7.42
N ASN A 77 -15.60 11.40 -6.45
CA ASN A 77 -14.20 11.28 -6.05
C ASN A 77 -13.95 9.93 -5.36
N GLU A 78 -12.69 9.65 -5.01
CA GLU A 78 -12.29 8.40 -4.35
C GLU A 78 -12.94 8.16 -2.98
N LEU A 79 -13.25 9.23 -2.22
CA LEU A 79 -13.94 9.12 -0.94
C LEU A 79 -15.41 8.70 -1.12
N ASP A 80 -16.08 9.24 -2.15
CA ASP A 80 -17.43 8.83 -2.53
C ASP A 80 -17.45 7.38 -3.05
N GLU A 81 -16.46 6.97 -3.85
CA GLU A 81 -16.32 5.57 -4.28
C GLU A 81 -16.18 4.63 -3.08
N ALA A 82 -15.27 4.93 -2.16
CA ALA A 82 -15.05 4.12 -0.97
C ALA A 82 -16.31 4.02 -0.09
N ARG A 83 -16.99 5.14 0.16
CA ARG A 83 -18.26 5.17 0.92
C ARG A 83 -19.35 4.37 0.22
N PHE A 84 -19.47 4.47 -1.10
CA PHE A 84 -20.43 3.69 -1.87
C PHE A 84 -20.19 2.18 -1.72
N VAL A 85 -18.94 1.75 -1.86
CA VAL A 85 -18.55 0.34 -1.70
C VAL A 85 -18.88 -0.17 -0.30
N VAL A 86 -18.48 0.56 0.75
CA VAL A 86 -18.76 0.19 2.14
C VAL A 86 -20.27 0.13 2.41
N ASN A 87 -21.05 1.08 1.92
CA ASN A 87 -22.52 1.07 2.06
C ASN A 87 -23.17 -0.13 1.35
N ARG A 88 -22.62 -0.58 0.22
CA ARG A 88 -23.09 -1.79 -0.47
C ARG A 88 -22.75 -3.06 0.29
N ILE A 89 -21.55 -3.13 0.87
CA ILE A 89 -21.17 -4.26 1.73
C ILE A 89 -22.05 -4.29 2.99
N LYS A 90 -22.35 -3.11 3.57
CA LYS A 90 -23.25 -3.00 4.71
C LYS A 90 -24.66 -3.51 4.37
N THR A 91 -25.22 -3.09 3.23
CA THR A 91 -26.50 -3.62 2.74
C THR A 91 -26.47 -5.14 2.55
N TRP A 92 -25.35 -5.69 2.04
CA TRP A 92 -25.17 -7.14 1.91
C TRP A 92 -25.17 -7.84 3.28
N GLN A 93 -24.48 -7.27 4.27
CA GLN A 93 -24.42 -7.77 5.64
C GLN A 93 -25.80 -7.71 6.33
N ASP A 94 -26.52 -6.59 6.16
CA ASP A 94 -27.87 -6.40 6.70
C ASP A 94 -28.88 -7.42 6.13
N ASN A 95 -28.64 -7.90 4.91
CA ASN A 95 -29.40 -8.98 4.27
C ASN A 95 -28.91 -10.39 4.65
N GLY A 96 -28.03 -10.52 5.63
CA GLY A 96 -27.53 -11.81 6.16
C GLY A 96 -26.30 -12.36 5.42
N GLY A 97 -25.66 -11.57 4.57
CA GLY A 97 -24.44 -11.95 3.88
C GLY A 97 -23.20 -11.88 4.78
N ALA A 98 -22.31 -12.87 4.69
CA ALA A 98 -21.04 -12.87 5.42
C ALA A 98 -20.01 -11.94 4.75
N LEU A 99 -19.16 -11.27 5.54
CA LEU A 99 -18.16 -10.32 5.04
C LEU A 99 -17.02 -11.01 4.29
N GLU A 100 -16.66 -12.24 4.68
CA GLU A 100 -15.64 -13.08 4.02
C GLU A 100 -16.01 -13.44 2.57
N LYS A 101 -17.28 -13.25 2.20
CA LYS A 101 -17.79 -13.44 0.84
C LYS A 101 -17.73 -12.16 0.00
N CYS A 102 -17.27 -11.05 0.58
CA CYS A 102 -17.05 -9.78 -0.10
C CYS A 102 -15.56 -9.57 -0.37
N ALA A 103 -15.23 -9.21 -1.61
CA ALA A 103 -13.90 -8.76 -1.98
C ALA A 103 -13.93 -7.39 -2.66
N ILE A 104 -12.98 -6.54 -2.30
CA ILE A 104 -12.70 -5.27 -2.97
C ILE A 104 -11.36 -5.42 -3.71
N LEU A 105 -11.43 -5.27 -5.03
CA LEU A 105 -10.32 -5.41 -5.95
C LEU A 105 -9.89 -4.04 -6.46
N TYR A 106 -8.61 -3.73 -6.28
CA TYR A 106 -7.98 -2.51 -6.78
C TYR A 106 -6.76 -2.85 -7.64
N ARG A 107 -6.21 -1.85 -8.32
CA ARG A 107 -5.05 -2.03 -9.20
C ARG A 107 -3.73 -1.90 -8.42
N SER A 108 -3.56 -0.81 -7.70
CA SER A 108 -2.36 -0.54 -6.90
C SER A 108 -2.68 -0.56 -5.41
N ASN A 109 -1.70 -0.95 -4.60
CA ASN A 109 -1.84 -0.95 -3.15
C ASN A 109 -2.04 0.46 -2.57
N ALA A 110 -1.66 1.53 -3.28
CA ALA A 110 -1.93 2.89 -2.84
C ALA A 110 -3.45 3.14 -2.66
N GLN A 111 -4.28 2.60 -3.55
CA GLN A 111 -5.73 2.74 -3.52
C GLN A 111 -6.40 2.06 -2.31
N SER A 112 -5.68 1.19 -1.58
CA SER A 112 -6.27 0.54 -0.41
C SER A 112 -6.56 1.54 0.71
N ARG A 113 -5.78 2.62 0.85
CA ARG A 113 -5.87 3.54 2.00
C ARG A 113 -7.28 4.09 2.21
N VAL A 114 -7.89 4.68 1.17
CA VAL A 114 -9.24 5.28 1.26
C VAL A 114 -10.33 4.23 1.58
N LEU A 115 -10.14 2.99 1.12
CA LEU A 115 -11.04 1.88 1.41
C LEU A 115 -10.89 1.41 2.85
N GLU A 116 -9.65 1.27 3.33
CA GLU A 116 -9.32 0.92 4.71
C GLU A 116 -9.95 1.94 5.68
N GLU A 117 -9.75 3.23 5.43
CA GLU A 117 -10.33 4.32 6.22
C GLU A 117 -11.86 4.25 6.26
N ALA A 118 -12.51 4.08 5.10
CA ALA A 118 -13.97 3.98 5.04
C ALA A 118 -14.52 2.74 5.78
N LEU A 119 -13.81 1.62 5.75
CA LEU A 119 -14.18 0.39 6.48
C LEU A 119 -13.99 0.57 7.99
N LEU A 120 -12.90 1.21 8.42
CA LEU A 120 -12.65 1.56 9.82
C LEU A 120 -13.75 2.48 10.36
N GLN A 121 -14.09 3.55 9.65
CA GLN A 121 -15.16 4.48 10.02
C GLN A 121 -16.52 3.79 10.14
N ALA A 122 -16.77 2.79 9.30
CA ALA A 122 -17.99 1.97 9.36
C ALA A 122 -17.93 0.85 10.42
N SER A 123 -16.84 0.73 11.20
CA SER A 123 -16.58 -0.37 12.13
C SER A 123 -16.71 -1.75 11.47
N MET A 124 -16.29 -1.85 10.20
CA MET A 124 -16.40 -3.05 9.40
C MET A 124 -15.05 -3.77 9.35
N PRO A 125 -14.94 -5.00 9.88
CA PRO A 125 -13.69 -5.74 9.86
C PRO A 125 -13.22 -6.02 8.43
N TYR A 126 -11.93 -5.84 8.19
CA TYR A 126 -11.33 -6.09 6.88
C TYR A 126 -9.98 -6.81 6.99
N ARG A 127 -9.55 -7.37 5.87
CA ARG A 127 -8.26 -8.07 5.74
C ARG A 127 -7.63 -7.79 4.39
N ILE A 128 -6.36 -7.39 4.40
CA ILE A 128 -5.57 -7.22 3.18
C ILE A 128 -4.92 -8.55 2.80
N TYR A 129 -5.22 -9.06 1.61
CA TYR A 129 -4.67 -10.31 1.11
C TYR A 129 -3.33 -10.06 0.40
N GLY A 130 -2.27 -10.69 0.90
CA GLY A 130 -0.94 -10.62 0.29
C GLY A 130 -0.26 -9.25 0.41
N GLY A 131 -0.70 -8.39 1.34
CA GLY A 131 -0.17 -7.05 1.58
C GLY A 131 -0.18 -6.66 3.05
N MET A 132 0.37 -5.48 3.35
CA MET A 132 0.34 -4.85 4.68
C MET A 132 -0.62 -3.67 4.68
N ARG A 133 -1.16 -3.31 5.85
CA ARG A 133 -1.94 -2.08 6.02
C ARG A 133 -1.13 -0.87 5.60
N PHE A 134 -1.81 0.18 5.17
CA PHE A 134 -1.16 1.38 4.67
C PHE A 134 -0.06 1.91 5.63
N PHE A 135 -0.41 2.17 6.89
CA PHE A 135 0.54 2.67 7.90
C PHE A 135 1.58 1.66 8.39
N GLU A 136 1.45 0.39 8.00
CA GLU A 136 2.42 -0.64 8.35
C GLU A 136 3.55 -0.80 7.35
N ARG A 137 3.37 -0.26 6.14
CA ARG A 137 4.34 -0.34 5.04
C ARG A 137 5.63 0.37 5.43
N GLN A 138 6.76 -0.16 4.92
CA GLN A 138 8.08 0.28 5.35
C GLN A 138 8.32 1.75 5.03
N GLU A 139 8.07 2.16 3.78
CA GLU A 139 8.23 3.53 3.30
C GLU A 139 7.33 4.53 4.06
N ILE A 140 6.12 4.11 4.43
CA ILE A 140 5.20 4.91 5.22
C ILE A 140 5.72 5.09 6.64
N LYS A 141 6.16 4.00 7.30
CA LYS A 141 6.77 4.07 8.63
C LYS A 141 8.04 4.90 8.65
N ASP A 142 8.84 4.87 7.59
CA ASP A 142 10.05 5.68 7.46
C ASP A 142 9.69 7.17 7.38
N ALA A 143 8.75 7.55 6.51
CA ALA A 143 8.27 8.93 6.39
C ALA A 143 7.63 9.43 7.70
N LEU A 144 6.76 8.62 8.31
CA LEU A 144 6.15 8.93 9.61
C LEU A 144 7.20 9.09 10.72
N SER A 145 8.31 8.36 10.66
CA SER A 145 9.36 8.50 11.68
C SER A 145 10.15 9.79 11.53
N TYR A 146 10.35 10.32 10.32
CA TYR A 146 10.86 11.69 10.16
C TYR A 146 9.89 12.71 10.75
N LEU A 147 8.61 12.60 10.40
CA LEU A 147 7.56 13.48 10.90
C LEU A 147 7.46 13.44 12.43
N ARG A 148 7.53 12.25 13.04
CA ARG A 148 7.57 12.06 14.50
C ARG A 148 8.81 12.69 15.13
N LEU A 149 9.99 12.51 14.54
CA LEU A 149 11.23 13.07 15.08
C LEU A 149 11.25 14.60 14.96
N ILE A 150 10.67 15.16 13.90
CA ILE A 150 10.42 16.60 13.74
C ILE A 150 9.39 17.10 14.77
N ALA A 151 8.32 16.36 15.04
CA ALA A 151 7.36 16.76 16.07
C ALA A 151 7.93 16.62 17.49
N ASN A 152 8.77 15.63 17.73
CA ASN A 152 9.31 15.28 19.05
C ASN A 152 10.73 14.67 18.94
N ARG A 153 11.74 15.43 19.36
CA ARG A 153 13.16 14.98 19.38
C ARG A 153 13.44 13.87 20.40
N ASN A 154 12.52 13.62 21.32
CA ASN A 154 12.67 12.60 22.36
C ASN A 154 12.14 11.22 21.91
N ASP A 155 11.73 11.09 20.66
CA ASP A 155 11.23 9.83 20.10
C ASP A 155 12.38 8.93 19.62
N ASP A 156 12.93 8.14 20.54
CA ASP A 156 14.06 7.25 20.27
C ASP A 156 13.74 6.17 19.23
N ALA A 157 12.48 5.71 19.16
CA ALA A 157 12.04 4.72 18.18
C ALA A 157 12.04 5.31 16.76
N ALA A 158 11.55 6.54 16.62
CA ALA A 158 11.61 7.27 15.35
C ALA A 158 13.07 7.58 14.96
N PHE A 159 13.90 8.01 15.91
CA PHE A 159 15.33 8.26 15.71
C PHE A 159 16.06 7.03 15.17
N GLU A 160 15.96 5.88 15.84
CA GLU A 160 16.62 4.64 15.44
C GLU A 160 16.23 4.22 14.03
N ARG A 161 14.96 4.44 13.65
CA ARG A 161 14.47 4.05 12.34
C ARG A 161 15.10 4.89 11.21
N VAL A 162 15.27 6.19 11.42
CA VAL A 162 15.61 7.12 10.31
C VAL A 162 17.04 7.64 10.33
N VAL A 163 17.78 7.49 11.43
CA VAL A 163 19.16 7.96 11.59
C VAL A 163 20.06 7.52 10.43
N ASN A 164 19.87 6.30 9.93
CA ASN A 164 20.64 5.76 8.80
C ASN A 164 19.76 5.29 7.62
N THR A 165 18.54 5.82 7.52
CA THR A 165 17.62 5.56 6.39
C THR A 165 17.13 6.88 5.80
N PRO A 166 17.61 7.32 4.62
CA PRO A 166 18.60 6.68 3.75
C PRO A 166 20.00 6.52 4.37
N THR A 167 20.84 5.68 3.79
CA THR A 167 22.18 5.38 4.33
C THR A 167 23.05 6.63 4.40
N ARG A 168 23.50 6.98 5.61
CA ARG A 168 24.33 8.18 5.89
C ARG A 168 25.77 7.84 6.29
N GLY A 169 26.13 6.57 6.28
CA GLY A 169 27.45 6.09 6.73
C GLY A 169 27.57 6.07 8.26
N ILE A 170 26.45 5.99 8.97
CA ILE A 170 26.41 5.77 10.42
C ILE A 170 26.36 4.26 10.66
N GLY A 171 27.46 3.67 11.09
CA GLY A 171 27.56 2.22 11.32
C GLY A 171 27.08 1.80 12.71
N ASP A 172 26.82 0.49 12.87
CA ASP A 172 26.29 -0.09 14.11
C ASP A 172 27.12 0.24 15.35
N ARG A 173 28.46 0.22 15.24
CA ARG A 173 29.35 0.60 16.35
C ARG A 173 29.12 2.04 16.84
N THR A 174 28.83 2.96 15.93
CA THR A 174 28.52 4.35 16.30
C THR A 174 27.19 4.41 17.04
N LEU A 175 26.18 3.71 16.55
CA LEU A 175 24.87 3.63 17.20
C LEU A 175 24.96 2.96 18.57
N ASP A 176 25.81 1.93 18.73
CA ASP A 176 26.03 1.28 20.02
C ASP A 176 26.64 2.23 21.05
N VAL A 177 27.57 3.10 20.64
CA VAL A 177 28.12 4.15 21.51
C VAL A 177 27.04 5.17 21.90
N VAL A 178 26.18 5.58 20.95
CA VAL A 178 25.05 6.48 21.23
C VAL A 178 24.07 5.83 22.22
N ARG A 179 23.66 4.57 21.97
CA ARG A 179 22.77 3.79 22.85
C ARG A 179 23.35 3.63 24.24
N GLN A 180 24.65 3.33 24.33
CA GLN A 180 25.33 3.17 25.61
C GLN A 180 25.35 4.49 26.38
N THR A 181 25.68 5.58 25.71
CA THR A 181 25.69 6.93 26.32
C THR A 181 24.29 7.34 26.79
N SER A 182 23.26 7.09 25.96
CA SER A 182 21.85 7.31 26.32
C SER A 182 21.47 6.54 27.59
N ARG A 183 21.82 5.24 27.69
CA ARG A 183 21.56 4.43 28.89
C ARG A 183 22.32 4.91 30.13
N ASP A 184 23.63 5.16 29.98
CA ASP A 184 24.50 5.51 31.11
C ASP A 184 24.16 6.88 31.69
N ARG A 185 23.71 7.82 30.85
CA ARG A 185 23.40 9.20 31.23
C ARG A 185 21.91 9.49 31.37
N GLN A 186 21.05 8.50 31.12
CA GLN A 186 19.58 8.63 31.13
C GLN A 186 19.08 9.73 30.18
N LEU A 187 19.65 9.77 28.98
CA LEU A 187 19.32 10.74 27.94
C LEU A 187 18.56 10.05 26.80
N THR A 188 17.80 10.83 26.03
CA THR A 188 17.29 10.35 24.74
C THR A 188 18.44 10.17 23.75
N LEU A 189 18.25 9.37 22.70
CA LEU A 189 19.27 9.16 21.66
C LEU A 189 19.67 10.47 20.99
N TRP A 190 18.70 11.36 20.76
CA TRP A 190 18.96 12.70 20.24
C TRP A 190 19.89 13.51 21.16
N GLN A 191 19.59 13.54 22.46
CA GLN A 191 20.40 14.24 23.47
C GLN A 191 21.80 13.62 23.58
N ALA A 192 21.90 12.29 23.62
CA ALA A 192 23.17 11.57 23.65
C ALA A 192 24.05 11.90 22.44
N CYS A 193 23.46 12.01 21.24
CA CYS A 193 24.19 12.46 20.05
C CYS A 193 24.77 13.86 20.22
N ARG A 194 23.98 14.81 20.74
CA ARG A 194 24.44 16.18 20.98
C ARG A 194 25.61 16.23 21.97
N GLU A 195 25.53 15.48 23.07
CA GLU A 195 26.62 15.41 24.05
C GLU A 195 27.89 14.79 23.46
N LEU A 196 27.77 13.65 22.76
CA LEU A 196 28.91 12.98 22.13
C LEU A 196 29.64 13.87 21.10
N LEU A 197 28.87 14.69 20.37
CA LEU A 197 29.42 15.66 19.42
C LEU A 197 30.11 16.84 20.13
N GLN A 198 29.49 17.37 21.20
CA GLN A 198 30.06 18.45 22.00
C GLN A 198 31.37 18.04 22.70
N GLU A 199 31.41 16.82 23.24
CA GLU A 199 32.57 16.23 23.90
C GLU A 199 33.65 15.75 22.92
N LYS A 200 33.35 15.73 21.62
CA LYS A 200 34.20 15.16 20.56
C LYS A 200 34.58 13.70 20.84
N ALA A 201 33.67 12.95 21.47
CA ALA A 201 33.85 11.55 21.82
C ALA A 201 33.79 10.63 20.59
N LEU A 202 33.16 11.08 19.50
CA LEU A 202 33.14 10.40 18.21
C LEU A 202 34.20 10.99 17.27
N ALA A 203 34.94 10.12 16.56
CA ALA A 203 36.02 10.55 15.66
C ALA A 203 35.59 10.57 14.18
N GLY A 204 36.10 11.57 13.46
CA GLY A 204 36.13 11.59 11.99
C GLY A 204 34.76 11.50 11.32
N ARG A 205 34.61 10.55 10.38
CA ARG A 205 33.43 10.44 9.51
C ARG A 205 32.12 10.19 10.27
N ALA A 206 32.18 9.44 11.38
CA ALA A 206 31.00 9.10 12.17
C ALA A 206 30.40 10.35 12.84
N ALA A 207 31.25 11.19 13.46
CA ALA A 207 30.81 12.46 14.04
C ALA A 207 30.21 13.39 12.98
N SER A 208 30.87 13.53 11.82
CA SER A 208 30.34 14.37 10.75
C SER A 208 29.02 13.86 10.17
N ALA A 209 28.83 12.54 10.06
CA ALA A 209 27.58 11.97 9.58
C ALA A 209 26.42 12.20 10.56
N LEU A 210 26.68 12.02 11.86
CA LEU A 210 25.70 12.27 12.91
C LEU A 210 25.34 13.75 13.02
N GLN A 211 26.34 14.65 12.97
CA GLN A 211 26.14 16.10 12.94
C GLN A 211 25.23 16.51 11.77
N ARG A 212 25.52 16.06 10.55
CA ARG A 212 24.68 16.35 9.37
C ARG A 212 23.26 15.81 9.51
N PHE A 213 23.07 14.68 10.17
CA PHE A 213 21.73 14.15 10.43
C PHE A 213 20.95 15.02 11.42
N LEU A 214 21.57 15.45 12.52
CA LEU A 214 20.91 16.38 13.46
C LEU A 214 20.57 17.72 12.77
N GLU A 215 21.50 18.27 12.00
CA GLU A 215 21.29 19.50 11.22
C GLU A 215 20.14 19.35 10.20
N LEU A 216 20.04 18.20 9.53
CA LEU A 216 18.93 17.90 8.61
C LEU A 216 17.59 17.94 9.33
N ILE A 217 17.45 17.27 10.48
CA ILE A 217 16.18 17.23 11.21
C ILE A 217 15.79 18.62 11.73
N GLU A 218 16.76 19.39 12.24
CA GLU A 218 16.51 20.78 12.66
C GLU A 218 16.11 21.68 11.48
N ALA A 219 16.78 21.54 10.34
CA ALA A 219 16.44 22.27 9.12
C ALA A 219 15.03 21.92 8.62
N LEU A 220 14.68 20.63 8.55
CA LEU A 220 13.34 20.18 8.16
C LEU A 220 12.27 20.73 9.11
N ALA A 221 12.52 20.70 10.42
CA ALA A 221 11.58 21.22 11.40
C ALA A 221 11.38 22.75 11.26
N HIS A 222 12.46 23.49 11.02
CA HIS A 222 12.39 24.94 10.87
C HIS A 222 11.75 25.36 9.54
N GLU A 223 12.18 24.77 8.43
CA GLU A 223 11.73 25.13 7.08
C GLU A 223 10.26 24.76 6.83
N THR A 224 9.72 23.76 7.53
CA THR A 224 8.36 23.27 7.30
C THR A 224 7.33 23.71 8.34
N ALA A 225 7.74 24.43 9.39
CA ALA A 225 6.89 24.75 10.55
C ALA A 225 5.57 25.46 10.17
N ASP A 226 5.63 26.40 9.23
CA ASP A 226 4.49 27.22 8.81
C ASP A 226 3.82 26.73 7.53
N MET A 227 4.20 25.54 7.03
CA MET A 227 3.64 24.97 5.81
C MET A 227 2.36 24.17 6.11
N PRO A 228 1.39 24.12 5.16
CA PRO A 228 0.29 23.17 5.25
C PRO A 228 0.81 21.73 5.40
N LEU A 229 0.12 20.89 6.17
CA LEU A 229 0.59 19.55 6.55
C LEU A 229 1.02 18.68 5.36
N HIS A 230 0.27 18.70 4.27
CA HIS A 230 0.62 17.96 3.05
C HIS A 230 1.90 18.49 2.37
N VAL A 231 2.12 19.80 2.39
CA VAL A 231 3.35 20.42 1.86
C VAL A 231 4.53 20.09 2.78
N GLN A 232 4.34 20.17 4.10
CA GLN A 232 5.33 19.74 5.07
C GLN A 232 5.73 18.27 4.85
N THR A 233 4.74 17.38 4.67
CA THR A 233 4.95 15.95 4.45
C THR A 233 5.72 15.68 3.16
N ASP A 234 5.31 16.29 2.05
CA ASP A 234 6.00 16.18 0.76
C ASP A 234 7.46 16.68 0.85
N ARG A 235 7.67 17.83 1.51
CA ARG A 235 9.01 18.42 1.72
C ARG A 235 9.89 17.48 2.53
N VAL A 236 9.39 16.94 3.64
CA VAL A 236 10.12 15.98 4.49
C VAL A 236 10.50 14.73 3.72
N ILE A 237 9.59 14.16 2.92
CA ILE A 237 9.86 12.96 2.11
C ILE A 237 10.97 13.21 1.07
N LYS A 238 10.96 14.39 0.43
CA LYS A 238 11.95 14.77 -0.59
C LYS A 238 13.30 15.10 0.02
N ASP A 239 13.34 16.00 0.99
CA ASP A 239 14.56 16.59 1.52
C ASP A 239 15.29 15.68 2.51
N SER A 240 14.59 14.74 3.15
CA SER A 240 15.23 13.64 3.89
C SER A 240 16.03 12.70 2.98
N GLY A 241 15.75 12.72 1.67
CA GLY A 241 16.29 11.80 0.67
C GLY A 241 15.52 10.48 0.54
N LEU A 242 14.41 10.29 1.27
CA LEU A 242 13.60 9.06 1.18
C LEU A 242 13.08 8.82 -0.23
N ARG A 243 12.51 9.86 -0.88
CA ARG A 243 12.01 9.75 -2.26
C ARG A 243 13.11 9.23 -3.20
N MET A 244 14.27 9.88 -3.16
CA MET A 244 15.41 9.54 -4.00
C MET A 244 15.94 8.11 -3.73
N MET A 245 15.97 7.69 -2.46
CA MET A 245 16.36 6.32 -2.10
C MET A 245 15.45 5.27 -2.74
N TYR A 246 14.13 5.49 -2.70
CA TYR A 246 13.16 4.55 -3.24
C TYR A 246 13.04 4.62 -4.77
N GLU A 247 13.27 5.78 -5.39
CA GLU A 247 13.39 5.92 -6.85
C GLU A 247 14.58 5.14 -7.43
N GLN A 248 15.66 4.99 -6.66
CA GLN A 248 16.82 4.21 -7.09
C GLN A 248 16.61 2.69 -6.96
N GLU A 249 15.53 2.24 -6.31
CA GLU A 249 15.18 0.82 -6.21
C GLU A 249 14.68 0.32 -7.58
N LYS A 250 15.32 -0.73 -8.12
CA LYS A 250 15.00 -1.24 -9.46
C LYS A 250 13.68 -2.03 -9.47
N GLY A 251 12.90 -1.83 -10.53
CA GLY A 251 11.68 -2.59 -10.83
C GLY A 251 10.42 -2.02 -10.19
N GLU A 252 9.31 -2.75 -10.32
CA GLU A 252 7.97 -2.32 -9.87
C GLU A 252 7.90 -1.94 -8.38
N LYS A 253 8.77 -2.54 -7.55
CA LYS A 253 8.80 -2.26 -6.10
C LYS A 253 9.11 -0.81 -5.79
N GLY A 254 10.10 -0.21 -6.46
CA GLY A 254 10.46 1.20 -6.24
C GLY A 254 9.28 2.11 -6.56
N GLN A 255 8.66 1.88 -7.72
CA GLN A 255 7.48 2.63 -8.18
C GLN A 255 6.31 2.52 -7.18
N THR A 256 5.98 1.32 -6.72
CA THR A 256 4.93 1.12 -5.70
C THR A 256 5.21 1.87 -4.40
N ARG A 257 6.48 1.95 -3.96
CA ARG A 257 6.82 2.72 -2.76
C ARG A 257 6.66 4.22 -2.96
N ILE A 258 7.00 4.73 -4.14
CA ILE A 258 6.78 6.14 -4.48
C ILE A 258 5.28 6.45 -4.51
N GLU A 259 4.47 5.61 -5.15
CA GLU A 259 3.00 5.74 -5.13
C GLU A 259 2.45 5.77 -3.71
N ASN A 260 2.96 4.90 -2.82
CA ASN A 260 2.53 4.90 -1.41
C ASN A 260 2.93 6.19 -0.68
N LEU A 261 4.11 6.74 -0.94
CA LEU A 261 4.55 8.01 -0.36
C LEU A 261 3.72 9.19 -0.87
N GLU A 262 3.35 9.20 -2.15
CA GLU A 262 2.45 10.19 -2.74
C GLU A 262 1.05 10.07 -2.13
N GLU A 263 0.58 8.85 -1.88
CA GLU A 263 -0.68 8.60 -1.18
C GLU A 263 -0.65 9.12 0.27
N LEU A 264 0.49 9.09 0.96
CA LEU A 264 0.63 9.69 2.30
C LEU A 264 0.48 11.22 2.24
N VAL A 265 0.99 11.86 1.19
CA VAL A 265 0.80 13.29 0.95
C VAL A 265 -0.68 13.61 0.67
N THR A 266 -1.37 12.76 -0.09
CA THR A 266 -2.82 12.89 -0.31
C THR A 266 -3.59 12.71 1.00
N ALA A 267 -3.24 11.72 1.81
CA ALA A 267 -3.87 11.46 3.11
C ALA A 267 -3.76 12.68 4.04
N THR A 268 -2.57 13.27 4.15
CA THR A 268 -2.33 14.49 4.94
C THR A 268 -3.02 15.73 4.39
N ARG A 269 -3.36 15.76 3.10
CA ARG A 269 -4.15 16.83 2.48
C ARG A 269 -5.64 16.70 2.79
N GLN A 270 -6.14 15.47 2.84
CA GLN A 270 -7.54 15.14 3.14
C GLN A 270 -7.85 15.14 4.63
N PHE A 271 -6.81 14.96 5.46
CA PHE A 271 -6.94 15.00 6.90
C PHE A 271 -7.56 16.31 7.35
N SER A 272 -8.76 16.19 7.92
CA SER A 272 -9.52 17.31 8.45
C SER A 272 -9.28 17.38 9.94
N TYR A 273 -8.86 18.56 10.40
CA TYR A 273 -8.65 18.85 11.81
C TYR A 273 -10.01 19.06 12.48
N ASN A 274 -10.36 18.22 13.45
CA ASN A 274 -11.61 18.35 14.19
C ASN A 274 -11.45 19.41 15.29
N GLU A 275 -12.54 20.09 15.67
CA GLU A 275 -12.55 21.05 16.79
C GLU A 275 -12.18 20.38 18.14
N GLU A 276 -12.32 19.05 18.26
CA GLU A 276 -11.91 18.29 19.46
C GLU A 276 -10.38 18.17 19.62
N ASP A 277 -9.60 18.50 18.58
CA ASP A 277 -8.13 18.46 18.61
C ASP A 277 -7.51 19.81 19.04
N GLU A 278 -8.30 20.80 19.50
CA GLU A 278 -7.92 22.22 19.74
C GLU A 278 -6.53 22.47 20.39
N ASP A 279 -6.01 21.54 21.18
CA ASP A 279 -4.71 21.64 21.86
C ASP A 279 -3.49 21.11 21.07
N LEU A 280 -3.69 20.45 19.91
CA LEU A 280 -2.63 19.78 19.15
C LEU A 280 -2.23 20.55 17.89
N MET A 281 -0.94 20.58 17.55
CA MET A 281 -0.56 21.04 16.22
C MET A 281 -1.07 20.05 15.14
N PRO A 282 -1.41 20.51 13.92
CA PRO A 282 -1.94 19.65 12.86
C PRO A 282 -1.13 18.38 12.60
N LEU A 283 0.20 18.48 12.66
CA LEU A 283 1.10 17.33 12.55
C LEU A 283 0.92 16.33 13.70
N GLN A 284 0.77 16.80 14.94
CA GLN A 284 0.59 15.94 16.11
C GLN A 284 -0.77 15.24 16.09
N ALA A 285 -1.83 15.94 15.67
CA ALA A 285 -3.16 15.36 15.46
C ALA A 285 -3.11 14.23 14.42
N PHE A 286 -2.50 14.49 13.26
CA PHE A 286 -2.33 13.47 12.22
C PHE A 286 -1.50 12.27 12.68
N LEU A 287 -0.38 12.50 13.38
CA LEU A 287 0.45 11.41 13.91
C LEU A 287 -0.30 10.56 14.94
N SER A 288 -1.18 11.18 15.74
CA SER A 288 -2.04 10.47 16.70
C SER A 288 -3.09 9.61 15.97
N HIS A 289 -3.74 10.17 14.96
CA HIS A 289 -4.68 9.44 14.10
C HIS A 289 -4.01 8.24 13.42
N ALA A 290 -2.86 8.45 12.78
CA ALA A 290 -2.11 7.39 12.10
C ALA A 290 -1.66 6.28 13.07
N ALA A 291 -1.36 6.60 14.34
CA ALA A 291 -1.00 5.62 15.35
C ALA A 291 -2.20 4.74 15.77
N LEU A 292 -3.41 5.32 15.84
CA LEU A 292 -4.64 4.58 16.13
C LEU A 292 -4.99 3.63 14.98
N GLU A 293 -4.95 4.10 13.73
CA GLU A 293 -5.22 3.28 12.54
C GLU A 293 -4.20 2.15 12.33
N ALA A 294 -2.94 2.38 12.69
CA ALA A 294 -1.92 1.34 12.68
C ALA A 294 -2.19 0.23 13.72
N GLY A 295 -2.90 0.53 14.82
CA GLY A 295 -3.21 -0.40 15.90
C GLY A 295 -4.55 -1.13 15.74
N GLU A 296 -5.54 -0.53 15.08
CA GLU A 296 -6.94 -1.00 15.08
C GLU A 296 -7.40 -1.55 13.71
N GLY A 297 -8.24 -2.59 13.69
CA GLY A 297 -9.12 -2.88 12.54
C GLY A 297 -8.80 -4.03 11.58
N GLN A 298 -7.64 -4.70 11.65
CA GLN A 298 -7.50 -5.99 10.94
C GLN A 298 -8.21 -7.07 11.72
N ALA A 299 -9.07 -7.78 11.00
CA ALA A 299 -9.77 -8.90 11.56
C ALA A 299 -8.78 -10.00 12.01
N ASP A 300 -8.95 -10.49 13.24
CA ASP A 300 -8.26 -11.68 13.74
C ASP A 300 -8.41 -12.84 12.75
N THR A 301 -7.51 -13.82 12.79
CA THR A 301 -7.45 -14.91 11.78
C THR A 301 -8.81 -15.60 11.54
N TRP A 302 -9.67 -15.65 12.57
CA TRP A 302 -10.98 -16.29 12.56
C TRP A 302 -12.18 -15.35 12.45
N GLN A 303 -11.95 -14.04 12.39
CA GLN A 303 -13.01 -13.05 12.33
C GLN A 303 -13.51 -12.87 10.89
N ASP A 304 -14.84 -12.81 10.73
CA ASP A 304 -15.51 -12.53 9.47
C ASP A 304 -15.17 -11.11 8.98
N ALA A 305 -14.66 -10.99 7.76
CA ALA A 305 -14.04 -9.75 7.29
C ALA A 305 -14.01 -9.59 5.77
N VAL A 306 -14.12 -8.35 5.31
CA VAL A 306 -14.03 -7.98 3.89
C VAL A 306 -12.60 -8.21 3.38
N GLN A 307 -12.46 -8.81 2.19
CA GLN A 307 -11.15 -9.09 1.60
C GLN A 307 -10.70 -7.96 0.66
N LEU A 308 -9.61 -7.27 1.00
CA LEU A 308 -8.98 -6.24 0.17
C LEU A 308 -7.79 -6.84 -0.55
N MET A 309 -7.70 -6.67 -1.87
CA MET A 309 -6.57 -7.19 -2.63
C MET A 309 -6.38 -6.51 -3.98
N THR A 310 -5.17 -6.63 -4.52
CA THR A 310 -4.93 -6.26 -5.92
C THR A 310 -5.56 -7.27 -6.86
N LEU A 311 -5.93 -6.85 -8.08
CA LEU A 311 -6.37 -7.74 -9.15
C LEU A 311 -5.39 -8.90 -9.41
N HIS A 312 -4.09 -8.65 -9.26
CA HIS A 312 -3.05 -9.68 -9.41
C HIS A 312 -3.11 -10.73 -8.30
N SER A 313 -3.31 -10.29 -7.05
CA SER A 313 -3.41 -11.16 -5.88
C SER A 313 -4.69 -12.00 -5.83
N ALA A 314 -5.75 -11.55 -6.52
CA ALA A 314 -7.04 -12.26 -6.61
C ALA A 314 -6.99 -13.55 -7.44
N LYS A 315 -5.88 -13.83 -8.14
CA LYS A 315 -5.76 -14.97 -9.03
C LYS A 315 -6.01 -16.29 -8.30
N GLY A 316 -6.98 -17.06 -8.80
CA GLY A 316 -7.36 -18.37 -8.25
C GLY A 316 -8.39 -18.30 -7.13
N LEU A 317 -8.69 -17.11 -6.62
CA LEU A 317 -9.74 -16.89 -5.62
C LEU A 317 -11.11 -16.69 -6.29
N GLU A 318 -12.17 -16.78 -5.50
CA GLU A 318 -13.54 -16.54 -5.91
C GLU A 318 -14.36 -16.01 -4.73
N PHE A 319 -15.24 -15.05 -5.00
CA PHE A 319 -16.09 -14.41 -4.01
C PHE A 319 -17.49 -14.20 -4.61
N PRO A 320 -18.56 -14.45 -3.83
CA PRO A 320 -19.92 -14.12 -4.25
C PRO A 320 -20.13 -12.65 -4.59
N GLN A 321 -19.57 -11.74 -3.77
CA GLN A 321 -19.69 -10.30 -3.97
C GLN A 321 -18.32 -9.70 -4.26
N VAL A 322 -18.15 -9.09 -5.43
CA VAL A 322 -16.88 -8.48 -5.87
C VAL A 322 -17.12 -7.03 -6.26
N PHE A 323 -16.33 -6.13 -5.68
CA PHE A 323 -16.23 -4.73 -6.05
C PHE A 323 -14.90 -4.53 -6.78
N ILE A 324 -14.94 -3.91 -7.96
CA ILE A 324 -13.72 -3.49 -8.67
C ILE A 324 -13.74 -1.96 -8.65
N VAL A 325 -12.74 -1.36 -8.01
CA VAL A 325 -12.67 0.08 -7.76
C VAL A 325 -11.58 0.75 -8.59
N GLY A 326 -11.63 2.08 -8.69
CA GLY A 326 -10.62 2.87 -9.40
C GLY A 326 -10.55 2.53 -10.89
N MET A 327 -11.70 2.27 -11.50
CA MET A 327 -11.84 1.97 -12.93
C MET A 327 -11.83 3.27 -13.74
N GLU A 328 -10.69 3.98 -13.70
CA GLU A 328 -10.51 5.29 -14.34
C GLU A 328 -9.74 5.22 -15.66
N GLY A 329 -9.97 6.21 -16.52
CA GLY A 329 -9.23 6.39 -17.77
C GLY A 329 -7.82 6.94 -17.52
N GLY A 330 -6.90 6.07 -17.12
CA GLY A 330 -5.49 6.37 -16.86
C GLY A 330 -4.75 5.06 -16.56
N ASP A 331 -3.75 4.75 -17.38
CA ASP A 331 -2.88 3.56 -17.38
C ASP A 331 -3.53 2.17 -17.42
N VAL A 332 -4.32 1.80 -18.43
CA VAL A 332 -4.30 0.40 -18.95
C VAL A 332 -3.97 0.46 -20.45
N PRO A 333 -2.95 -0.25 -20.98
CA PRO A 333 -1.89 -1.04 -20.33
C PRO A 333 -0.49 -0.40 -20.43
N GLU A 334 0.38 -0.72 -19.46
CA GLU A 334 1.83 -0.54 -19.61
C GLU A 334 2.31 -1.20 -20.91
N PRO A 335 3.10 -0.50 -21.75
CA PRO A 335 3.84 -1.15 -22.81
C PRO A 335 4.92 -2.00 -22.17
N ASP A 336 4.79 -3.31 -22.30
CA ASP A 336 5.84 -4.31 -22.10
C ASP A 336 7.06 -3.83 -22.90
N VAL A 337 8.05 -3.21 -22.25
CA VAL A 337 9.32 -2.79 -22.88
C VAL A 337 10.12 -4.06 -23.13
N ALA A 338 9.75 -4.76 -24.21
CA ALA A 338 10.57 -5.80 -24.79
C ALA A 338 11.74 -5.13 -25.52
N GLY A 339 12.95 -5.41 -25.04
CA GLY A 339 14.19 -5.13 -25.77
C GLY A 339 14.36 -5.96 -27.03
#